data_AF-A0A5J4TJ72-F1
#
_entry.id   AF-A0A5J4TJ72-F1
#
_cell.length_a   1.000
_cell.length_b   1.000
_cell.length_c   1.000
_cell.angle_alpha   90.00
_cell.angle_beta   90.00
_cell.angle_gamma   90.00
#
_symmetry.space_group_name_H-M   'P 1'
#
loop_
_entity.id
_entity.type
_entity.pdbx_description
1 polymer ?
#
loop_
_entity_poly.entity_id
_entity_poly.type
_entity_poly.pdbx_seq_one_letter_code
_entity_poly.pdbx_strand_id
1 'polypeptide(L)'
;MTWKLKTSPIEIGDTIGNLQIENIIATGSNCYIYCGKQNNGPVAIAIKTEIDDPNRTALSREAIVLKTVKNSNHFAKTIESGQYGDYQYLATDILGPNIIDLANRLNPPKFSLLTLLNFAYQAF
;
A
#
# COMPACT_ATOMS: atom_id res chain seq x y z
N MET A 1 -16.64 -12.50 -26.96
CA MET A 1 -16.63 -12.38 -25.49
C MET A 1 -15.35 -11.63 -25.11
N THR A 2 -15.45 -10.30 -25.01
CA THR A 2 -14.32 -9.41 -24.73
C THR A 2 -14.03 -9.41 -23.24
N TRP A 3 -12.92 -10.01 -22.84
CA TRP A 3 -12.36 -9.88 -21.49
C TRP A 3 -11.93 -8.42 -21.32
N LYS A 4 -12.81 -7.58 -20.78
CA LYS A 4 -12.36 -6.34 -20.17
C LYS A 4 -11.62 -6.78 -18.90
N LEU A 5 -10.30 -6.57 -18.86
CA LEU A 5 -9.57 -6.52 -17.60
C LEU A 5 -10.39 -5.60 -16.69
N LYS A 6 -10.96 -6.15 -15.61
CA LYS A 6 -11.70 -5.36 -14.65
C LYS A 6 -10.69 -4.36 -14.09
N THR A 7 -10.74 -3.12 -14.57
CA THR A 7 -10.10 -1.97 -13.93
C THR A 7 -10.52 -2.05 -12.48
N SER A 8 -9.56 -2.12 -11.55
CA SER A 8 -9.71 -2.02 -10.10
C SER A 8 -11.12 -2.31 -9.56
N PRO A 9 -11.36 -3.42 -8.84
CA PRO A 9 -12.70 -3.78 -8.39
C PRO A 9 -13.39 -2.74 -7.48
N ILE A 10 -12.62 -1.80 -6.94
CA ILE A 10 -13.07 -0.73 -6.05
C ILE A 10 -12.77 0.61 -6.73
N GLU A 11 -13.76 1.49 -6.76
CA GLU A 11 -13.70 2.80 -7.41
C GLU A 11 -13.42 3.93 -6.41
N ILE A 12 -13.03 5.10 -6.92
CA ILE A 12 -12.85 6.30 -6.08
C ILE A 12 -14.21 6.72 -5.54
N GLY A 13 -14.29 6.97 -4.23
CA GLY A 13 -15.53 7.29 -3.52
C GLY A 13 -16.15 6.10 -2.81
N ASP A 14 -15.77 4.86 -3.16
CA ASP A 14 -16.21 3.66 -2.45
C ASP A 14 -15.68 3.60 -1.02
N THR A 15 -16.33 2.77 -0.21
CA THR A 15 -15.93 2.52 1.19
C THR A 15 -15.65 1.05 1.45
N ILE A 16 -14.56 0.76 2.17
CA ILE A 16 -14.25 -0.54 2.76
C ILE A 16 -14.45 -0.41 4.26
N GLY A 17 -15.62 -0.83 4.76
CA GLY A 17 -16.00 -0.57 6.16
C GLY A 17 -16.03 0.94 6.46
N ASN A 18 -15.14 1.41 7.34
CA ASN A 18 -15.01 2.83 7.69
C ASN A 18 -13.94 3.58 6.88
N LEU A 19 -13.36 2.93 5.86
CA LEU A 19 -12.29 3.50 5.05
C LEU A 19 -12.85 4.01 3.72
N GLN A 20 -12.66 5.29 3.43
CA GLN A 20 -13.05 5.89 2.15
C GLN A 20 -11.88 5.91 1.18
N ILE A 21 -12.12 5.46 -0.05
CA ILE A 21 -11.14 5.46 -1.14
C ILE A 21 -11.11 6.83 -1.81
N GLU A 22 -9.93 7.45 -1.90
CA GLU A 22 -9.76 8.78 -2.50
C GLU A 22 -8.98 8.73 -3.82
N ASN A 23 -8.00 7.83 -3.95
CA ASN A 23 -7.21 7.69 -5.17
C ASN A 23 -6.59 6.29 -5.30
N ILE A 24 -6.26 5.88 -6.52
CA ILE A 24 -5.44 4.69 -6.78
C ILE A 24 -3.98 5.13 -6.89
N ILE A 25 -3.08 4.55 -6.08
CA ILE A 25 -1.65 4.89 -6.08
C ILE A 25 -0.76 3.81 -6.70
N ALA A 26 -1.23 2.55 -6.74
CA ALA A 26 -0.56 1.49 -7.49
C ALA A 26 -1.54 0.39 -7.90
N THR A 27 -1.28 -0.21 -9.07
CA THR A 27 -2.04 -1.34 -9.60
C THR A 27 -1.10 -2.49 -9.91
N GLY A 28 -1.38 -3.67 -9.36
CA GLY A 28 -0.76 -4.93 -9.74
C GLY A 28 -1.74 -5.85 -10.47
N SER A 29 -1.29 -7.06 -10.80
CA SER A 29 -2.14 -8.06 -11.46
C SER A 29 -3.34 -8.50 -10.59
N ASN A 30 -3.10 -8.64 -9.27
CA ASN A 30 -4.06 -9.19 -8.32
C ASN A 30 -4.20 -8.36 -7.04
N CYS A 31 -3.37 -7.32 -6.90
CA CYS A 31 -3.36 -6.42 -5.76
C CYS A 31 -3.53 -4.98 -6.25
N TYR A 32 -4.28 -4.19 -5.50
CA TYR A 32 -4.46 -2.76 -5.75
C TYR A 32 -4.10 -2.01 -4.50
N ILE A 33 -3.44 -0.85 -4.65
CA ILE A 33 -3.09 0.03 -3.54
C ILE A 33 -3.75 1.38 -3.77
N TYR A 34 -4.52 1.80 -2.78
CA TYR A 34 -5.26 3.05 -2.77
C TYR A 34 -4.69 3.98 -1.70
N CYS A 35 -4.83 5.28 -1.96
CA CYS A 35 -4.83 6.28 -0.91
C CYS A 35 -6.28 6.49 -0.48
N GLY A 36 -6.50 6.55 0.83
CA GLY A 36 -7.80 6.82 1.41
C GLY A 36 -7.69 7.47 2.77
N LYS A 37 -8.79 7.47 3.52
CA LYS A 37 -8.85 7.95 4.90
C LYS A 37 -9.88 7.15 5.68
N GLN A 38 -9.74 7.12 7.00
CA GLN A 38 -10.88 6.77 7.85
C GLN A 38 -11.98 7.82 7.67
N ASN A 39 -13.26 7.43 7.72
CA ASN A 39 -14.39 8.34 7.57
C ASN A 39 -14.25 9.54 8.54
N ASN A 40 -14.21 10.76 7.98
CA ASN A 40 -13.96 12.02 8.70
C ASN A 40 -12.60 12.11 9.43
N GLY A 41 -11.67 11.19 9.16
CA GLY A 41 -10.32 11.21 9.67
C GLY A 41 -9.45 12.22 8.91
N PRO A 42 -8.58 12.98 9.59
CA PRO A 42 -7.71 13.95 8.93
C PRO A 42 -6.45 13.33 8.31
N VAL A 43 -6.19 12.04 8.57
CA VAL A 43 -4.94 11.36 8.20
C VAL A 43 -5.18 10.43 7.02
N ALA A 44 -4.39 10.62 5.97
CA ALA A 44 -4.37 9.74 4.81
C ALA A 44 -3.74 8.39 5.16
N ILE A 45 -4.26 7.32 4.56
CA ILE A 45 -3.84 5.94 4.78
C ILE A 45 -3.62 5.23 3.45
N ALA A 46 -2.76 4.21 3.45
CA ALA A 46 -2.61 3.30 2.33
C ALA A 46 -3.50 2.08 2.55
N ILE A 47 -4.31 1.73 1.54
CA ILE A 47 -5.21 0.58 1.60
C ILE A 47 -4.79 -0.36 0.48
N LYS A 48 -4.32 -1.55 0.83
CA LYS A 48 -4.00 -2.59 -0.14
C LYS A 48 -5.10 -3.64 -0.15
N THR A 49 -5.54 -4.06 -1.32
CA THR A 49 -6.57 -5.09 -1.48
C THR A 49 -6.10 -6.22 -2.38
N GLU A 50 -6.52 -7.45 -2.07
CA GLU A 50 -6.32 -8.65 -2.87
C GLU A 50 -7.67 -9.35 -3.04
N ILE A 51 -7.95 -9.90 -4.22
CA ILE A 51 -9.16 -10.72 -4.44
C ILE A 51 -9.10 -11.94 -3.51
N ASP A 52 -10.18 -12.21 -2.80
CA ASP A 52 -10.32 -13.35 -1.88
C ASP A 52 -10.43 -14.67 -2.68
N ASP A 53 -9.27 -15.23 -3.02
CA ASP A 53 -9.10 -16.50 -3.72
C ASP A 53 -8.20 -17.38 -2.85
N PRO A 54 -8.59 -18.65 -2.55
CA PRO A 54 -7.78 -19.55 -1.72
C PRO A 54 -6.33 -19.74 -2.20
N ASN A 55 -6.06 -19.55 -3.49
CA ASN A 55 -4.72 -19.64 -4.07
C ASN A 55 -3.91 -18.34 -3.93
N ARG A 56 -4.53 -17.26 -3.44
CA ARG A 56 -3.94 -15.93 -3.27
C ARG A 56 -3.85 -15.61 -1.79
N THR A 57 -2.63 -15.74 -1.28
CA THR A 57 -2.34 -15.56 0.15
C THR A 57 -1.28 -14.48 0.38
N ALA A 58 -1.01 -13.63 -0.62
CA ALA A 58 0.06 -12.66 -0.51
C ALA A 58 -0.26 -11.60 0.54
N LEU A 59 -1.48 -11.07 0.52
CA LEU A 59 -1.89 -10.01 1.43
C LEU A 59 -2.08 -10.52 2.87
N SER A 60 -2.64 -11.72 3.05
CA SER A 60 -2.75 -12.34 4.37
C SER A 60 -1.38 -12.65 4.98
N ARG A 61 -0.42 -13.13 4.19
CA ARG A 61 0.97 -13.32 4.65
C ARG A 61 1.63 -11.99 5.00
N GLU A 62 1.43 -10.95 4.19
CA GLU A 62 1.94 -9.60 4.46
C GLU A 62 1.40 -9.03 5.78
N ALA A 63 0.09 -9.18 6.04
CA ALA A 63 -0.52 -8.78 7.30
C ALA A 63 0.08 -9.50 8.51
N ILE A 64 0.37 -10.82 8.38
CA ILE A 64 1.04 -11.60 9.44
C ILE A 64 2.46 -11.10 9.68
N VAL A 65 3.23 -10.83 8.62
CA VAL A 65 4.60 -10.32 8.73
C VAL A 65 4.60 -8.94 9.40
N LEU A 66 3.76 -8.01 8.94
CA LEU A 66 3.65 -6.66 9.52
C LEU A 66 3.22 -6.69 10.99
N LYS A 67 2.30 -7.59 11.36
CA LYS A 67 1.91 -7.80 12.76
C LYS A 67 3.09 -8.29 13.61
N THR A 68 3.97 -9.10 13.05
CA THR A 68 5.16 -9.63 13.73
C THR A 68 6.21 -8.54 13.96
N VAL A 69 6.39 -7.64 12.99
CA VAL A 69 7.36 -6.53 13.06
C VAL A 69 6.76 -5.20 13.54
N LYS A 70 5.56 -5.22 14.14
CA LYS A 70 4.80 -4.01 14.51
C LYS A 70 5.54 -3.00 15.41
N ASN A 71 6.52 -3.48 16.18
CA ASN A 71 7.33 -2.67 17.10
C ASN A 71 8.74 -2.38 16.55
N SER A 72 9.05 -2.88 15.36
CA SER A 72 10.32 -2.63 14.69
C SER A 72 10.28 -1.28 13.98
N ASN A 73 11.43 -0.62 13.87
CA ASN A 73 11.57 0.60 13.10
C ASN A 73 11.44 0.31 11.59
N HIS A 74 11.16 1.36 10.81
CA HIS A 74 11.17 1.34 9.34
C HIS A 74 10.07 0.49 8.66
N PHE A 75 9.10 -0.04 9.42
CA PHE A 75 7.90 -0.68 8.88
C PHE A 75 6.67 0.22 9.02
N ALA A 76 5.77 0.17 8.03
CA ALA A 76 4.50 0.88 8.10
C ALA A 76 3.63 0.29 9.21
N LYS A 77 3.00 1.15 10.01
CA LYS A 77 2.11 0.67 11.07
C LYS A 77 0.81 0.17 10.45
N THR A 78 0.39 -1.01 10.90
CA THR A 78 -0.92 -1.55 10.56
C THR A 78 -1.98 -0.82 11.36
N ILE A 79 -2.98 -0.29 10.66
CA ILE A 79 -4.15 0.37 11.25
C ILE A 79 -5.23 -0.69 11.47
N GLU A 80 -5.60 -1.37 10.39
CA GLU A 80 -6.56 -2.48 10.41
C GLU A 80 -6.37 -3.39 9.20
N SER A 81 -6.95 -4.58 9.25
CA SER A 81 -6.95 -5.54 8.14
C SER A 81 -8.17 -6.44 8.28
N GLY A 82 -8.70 -6.93 7.17
CA GLY A 82 -9.83 -7.84 7.21
C GLY A 82 -10.29 -8.28 5.84
N GLN A 83 -11.54 -8.75 5.79
CA GLN A 83 -12.24 -9.10 4.56
C GLN A 83 -13.42 -8.16 4.38
N TYR A 84 -13.66 -7.74 3.14
CA TYR A 84 -14.80 -6.92 2.74
C TYR A 84 -15.32 -7.39 1.38
N GLY A 85 -16.50 -8.00 1.38
CA GLY A 85 -17.03 -8.70 0.20
C GLY A 85 -16.06 -9.78 -0.29
N ASP A 86 -15.73 -9.75 -1.57
CA ASP A 86 -14.84 -10.69 -2.24
C ASP A 86 -13.36 -10.26 -2.19
N TYR A 87 -12.98 -9.41 -1.22
CA TYR A 87 -11.63 -8.87 -1.10
C TYR A 87 -11.09 -8.99 0.31
N GLN A 88 -9.81 -9.33 0.41
CA GLN A 88 -9.02 -9.07 1.60
C GLN A 88 -8.44 -7.66 1.51
N TYR A 89 -8.30 -6.97 2.63
CA TYR A 89 -7.69 -5.66 2.70
C TYR A 89 -6.74 -5.52 3.89
N LEU A 90 -5.76 -4.63 3.71
CA LEU A 90 -4.79 -4.22 4.71
C LEU A 90 -4.63 -2.70 4.63
N ALA A 91 -4.93 -2.02 5.74
CA ALA A 91 -4.76 -0.59 5.89
C ALA A 91 -3.53 -0.27 6.74
N THR A 92 -2.66 0.59 6.23
CA THR A 92 -1.45 1.04 6.91
C THR A 92 -1.31 2.55 6.85
N ASP A 93 -0.34 3.08 7.60
CA ASP A 93 0.16 4.44 7.37
C ASP A 93 0.52 4.61 5.87
N ILE A 94 0.15 5.75 5.29
CA ILE A 94 0.65 6.14 3.97
C ILE A 94 2.08 6.67 4.11
N LEU A 95 2.99 6.18 3.27
CA LEU A 95 4.38 6.62 3.25
C LEU A 95 4.62 7.63 2.13
N GLY A 96 5.77 8.29 2.22
CA GLY A 96 6.23 9.22 1.20
C GLY A 96 6.65 8.54 -0.10
N PRO A 97 7.24 9.32 -1.02
CA PRO A 97 7.76 8.81 -2.29
C PRO A 97 8.78 7.69 -2.08
N ASN A 98 8.80 6.73 -3.00
CA ASN A 98 9.81 5.68 -2.98
C ASN A 98 11.20 6.24 -3.37
N ILE A 99 12.26 5.45 -3.19
CA ILE A 99 13.64 5.88 -3.44
C ILE A 99 13.88 6.27 -4.92
N ILE A 100 13.23 5.58 -5.87
CA ILE A 100 13.39 5.89 -7.30
C ILE A 100 12.72 7.22 -7.67
N ASP A 101 11.54 7.51 -7.10
CA ASP A 101 10.86 8.80 -7.26
C ASP A 101 11.74 9.95 -6.74
N LEU A 102 12.45 9.72 -5.63
CA LEU A 102 13.39 10.71 -5.07
C LEU A 102 14.62 10.89 -5.97
N ALA A 103 15.19 9.82 -6.52
CA ALA A 103 16.35 9.90 -7.40
C ALA A 103 16.02 10.68 -8.69
N ASN A 104 14.85 10.43 -9.26
CA ASN A 104 14.39 11.05 -10.50
C ASN A 104 14.09 12.56 -10.37
N ARG A 105 13.99 13.10 -9.15
CA ARG A 105 13.87 14.55 -8.91
C ARG A 105 15.21 15.28 -9.07
N LEU A 106 16.32 14.55 -9.05
CA LEU A 106 17.67 15.11 -9.15
C LEU A 106 18.12 15.19 -10.62
N ASN A 107 19.03 16.12 -10.90
CA ASN A 107 19.69 16.22 -12.19
C ASN A 107 21.21 16.29 -12.00
N PRO A 108 21.98 15.24 -12.37
CA PRO A 108 21.53 13.96 -12.93
C PRO A 108 20.77 13.10 -11.89
N PRO A 109 19.99 12.08 -12.31
CA PRO A 109 19.14 11.26 -11.45
C PRO A 109 19.94 10.24 -10.63
N LYS A 110 20.82 10.75 -9.76
CA LYS A 110 21.71 9.96 -8.90
C LYS A 110 21.85 10.62 -7.54
N PHE A 111 21.91 9.79 -6.50
CA PHE A 111 22.24 10.26 -5.17
C PHE A 111 23.75 10.47 -5.00
N SER A 112 24.12 11.32 -4.05
CA SER A 112 25.49 11.34 -3.53
C SER A 112 25.80 10.02 -2.80
N LEU A 113 27.09 9.66 -2.71
CA LEU A 113 27.51 8.49 -1.93
C LEU A 113 27.01 8.56 -0.48
N LEU A 114 27.11 9.75 0.14
CA LEU A 114 26.65 9.96 1.51
C LEU A 114 25.14 9.68 1.66
N THR A 115 24.32 10.21 0.76
CA THR A 115 22.87 9.98 0.77
C THR A 115 22.54 8.50 0.59
N LEU A 116 23.22 7.82 -0.33
CA LEU A 116 23.03 6.39 -0.57
C LEU A 116 23.41 5.55 0.66
N LEU A 117 24.52 5.88 1.33
CA LEU A 117 24.95 5.20 2.55
C LEU A 117 23.95 5.38 3.70
N ASN A 118 23.33 6.55 3.83
CA ASN A 118 22.27 6.78 4.83
C ASN A 118 21.01 5.96 4.55
N PHE A 119 20.62 5.80 3.28
CA PHE A 119 19.53 4.89 2.92
C PHE A 119 19.90 3.43 3.22
N ALA A 120 21.11 3.01 2.86
CA ALA A 120 21.58 1.65 3.15
C ALA A 120 21.56 1.37 4.66
N TYR A 121 22.04 2.31 5.49
CA TYR A 121 22.04 2.16 6.94
C TYR A 121 20.63 1.99 7.53
N GLN A 122 19.61 2.62 6.95
CA GLN A 122 18.21 2.48 7.42
C GLN A 122 17.48 1.25 6.83
N ALA A 123 18.01 0.63 5.77
CA ALA A 123 17.40 -0.53 5.12
C ALA A 123 17.77 -1.87 5.79
N PHE A 124 18.79 -1.87 6.67
CA PHE A 124 19.25 -3.01 7.45
C PHE A 124 18.84 -2.87 8.91
#